data_AF-A0A4Q5WIL3-F1
#
_entry.id   AF-A0A4Q5WIL3-F1
#
_cell.length_a   1.000
_cell.length_b   1.000
_cell.length_c   1.000
_cell.angle_alpha   90.00
_cell.angle_beta   90.00
_cell.angle_gamma   90.00
#
_symmetry.space_group_name_H-M   'P 1'
#
loop_
_entity.id
_entity.type
_entity.pdbx_description
1 polymer ?
#
loop_
_entity_poly.entity_id
_entity_poly.type
_entity_poly.pdbx_seq_one_letter_code
_entity_poly.pdbx_strand_id
1 'polypeptide(L)'
;MGLLGRCVLIDLGCNVRYAIGLARAALGAMIFALPLMMTMEMWEFGVTVEPVRLIITLILSLPILVGLSFYAGFEPTFSLLDNLLDAFAAFFVSVVTCAAVLLLLGELGAETSLNVIVGKLAVVSFPAAIGALLADKQFNDRPDEQPRTSLSAGFMGRLLVMSIGALFLALNIAPTDEIELIAVKLNPFQAILLSLVSFLILVLTLRAIDAESDDAPIPLVRHVARGIAGYGLCLLLSLYVLWFFGRTDGTAFEEVLETVIVLAFPAALGAGAARLIFGQGDEE
;
A
#
# COMPACT_ATOMS: atom_id res chain seq x y z
N MET A 1 26.82 5.71 -45.44
CA MET A 1 25.69 6.47 -44.84
C MET A 1 24.60 5.48 -44.40
N GLY A 2 24.87 4.63 -43.40
CA GLY A 2 23.99 3.50 -43.07
C GLY A 2 24.16 2.85 -41.68
N LEU A 3 25.03 3.40 -40.83
CA LEU A 3 25.26 2.90 -39.47
C LEU A 3 24.78 3.86 -38.38
N LEU A 4 24.74 5.17 -38.65
CA LEU A 4 24.22 6.19 -37.72
C LEU A 4 22.68 6.17 -37.59
N GLY A 5 21.96 5.77 -38.63
CA GLY A 5 20.49 5.71 -38.61
C GLY A 5 19.93 4.54 -37.79
N ARG A 6 20.67 3.43 -37.67
CA ARG A 6 20.24 2.26 -36.87
C ARG A 6 20.43 2.48 -35.37
N CYS A 7 21.45 3.23 -34.96
CA CYS A 7 21.71 3.48 -33.53
C CYS A 7 20.64 4.38 -32.90
N VAL A 8 20.18 5.42 -33.62
CA VAL A 8 19.13 6.35 -33.16
C VAL A 8 17.72 5.69 -33.16
N LEU A 9 17.44 4.80 -34.12
CA LEU A 9 16.15 4.08 -34.17
C LEU A 9 16.01 2.99 -33.10
N ILE A 10 17.13 2.41 -32.63
CA ILE A 10 17.14 1.44 -31.52
C ILE A 10 16.88 2.15 -30.17
N ASP A 11 17.33 3.41 -30.04
CA ASP A 11 17.20 4.21 -28.82
C ASP A 11 15.76 4.73 -28.61
N LEU A 12 15.07 5.16 -29.68
CA LEU A 12 13.72 5.71 -29.57
C LEU A 12 12.70 4.67 -29.04
N GLY A 13 12.81 3.41 -29.47
CA GLY A 13 11.96 2.34 -28.97
C GLY A 13 12.22 2.01 -27.49
N CYS A 14 13.47 2.10 -27.04
CA CYS A 14 13.83 1.91 -25.64
C CYS A 14 13.27 3.04 -24.77
N ASN A 15 13.47 4.29 -25.19
CA ASN A 15 12.99 5.48 -24.48
C ASN A 15 11.45 5.53 -24.39
N VAL A 16 10.75 5.14 -25.46
CA VAL A 16 9.28 5.06 -25.45
C VAL A 16 8.79 3.98 -24.47
N ARG A 17 9.41 2.80 -24.47
CA ARG A 17 9.07 1.73 -23.51
C ARG A 17 9.30 2.16 -22.07
N TYR A 18 10.43 2.82 -21.80
CA TYR A 18 10.74 3.36 -20.49
C TYR A 18 9.73 4.43 -20.06
N ALA A 19 9.37 5.35 -20.95
CA ALA A 19 8.35 6.37 -20.68
C ALA A 19 6.96 5.78 -20.39
N ILE A 20 6.59 4.69 -21.08
CA ILE A 20 5.34 3.96 -20.80
C ILE A 20 5.36 3.32 -19.41
N GLY A 21 6.48 2.71 -19.00
CA GLY A 21 6.66 2.19 -17.64
C GLY A 21 6.51 3.28 -16.59
N LEU A 22 7.19 4.41 -16.79
CA LEU A 22 7.08 5.58 -15.92
C LEU A 22 5.64 6.10 -15.80
N ALA A 23 4.90 6.14 -16.92
CA ALA A 23 3.50 6.56 -16.92
C ALA A 23 2.60 5.60 -16.13
N ARG A 24 2.84 4.27 -16.20
CA ARG A 24 2.12 3.27 -15.40
C ARG A 24 2.42 3.43 -13.92
N ALA A 25 3.69 3.59 -13.56
CA ALA A 25 4.10 3.86 -12.19
C ALA A 25 3.45 5.13 -11.64
N ALA A 26 3.42 6.22 -12.42
CA ALA A 26 2.74 7.47 -12.03
C ALA A 26 1.22 7.27 -11.87
N LEU A 27 0.57 6.53 -12.76
CA LEU A 27 -0.86 6.18 -12.64
C LEU A 27 -1.12 5.36 -11.36
N GLY A 28 -0.29 4.36 -11.07
CA GLY A 28 -0.38 3.57 -9.84
C GLY A 28 -0.22 4.41 -8.59
N ALA A 29 0.77 5.31 -8.58
CA ALA A 29 0.98 6.28 -7.51
C ALA A 29 -0.26 7.14 -7.27
N MET A 30 -0.88 7.64 -8.34
CA MET A 30 -2.11 8.42 -8.22
C MET A 30 -3.28 7.58 -7.70
N ILE A 31 -3.49 6.34 -8.15
CA ILE A 31 -4.59 5.50 -7.63
C ILE A 31 -4.48 5.33 -6.11
N PHE A 32 -3.27 5.18 -5.59
CA PHE A 32 -3.03 4.95 -4.17
C PHE A 32 -3.07 6.21 -3.32
N ALA A 33 -2.52 7.32 -3.83
CA ALA A 33 -2.31 8.54 -3.05
C ALA A 33 -3.23 9.70 -3.42
N LEU A 34 -4.00 9.62 -4.51
CA LEU A 34 -4.92 10.70 -4.87
C LEU A 34 -6.00 10.92 -3.81
N PRO A 35 -6.68 9.91 -3.25
CA PRO A 35 -7.70 10.19 -2.24
C PRO A 35 -7.09 10.82 -0.98
N LEU A 36 -5.90 10.37 -0.57
CA LEU A 36 -5.06 11.02 0.44
C LEU A 36 -4.76 12.49 0.10
N MET A 37 -4.34 12.76 -1.13
CA MET A 37 -4.07 14.12 -1.59
C MET A 37 -5.34 14.94 -1.77
N MET A 38 -6.54 14.40 -1.63
CA MET A 38 -7.79 15.16 -1.75
C MET A 38 -8.40 15.53 -0.40
N THR A 39 -7.79 15.10 0.71
CA THR A 39 -8.23 15.45 2.06
C THR A 39 -7.34 16.52 2.66
N MET A 40 -7.97 17.55 3.24
CA MET A 40 -7.27 18.67 3.91
C MET A 40 -6.40 18.17 5.06
N GLU A 41 -6.92 17.22 5.84
CA GLU A 41 -6.24 16.59 6.98
C GLU A 41 -4.84 16.06 6.62
N MET A 42 -4.71 15.41 5.47
CA MET A 42 -3.46 14.79 5.05
C MET A 42 -2.37 15.81 4.76
N TRP A 43 -2.72 16.96 4.20
CA TRP A 43 -1.77 18.03 3.92
C TRP A 43 -1.34 18.75 5.19
N GLU A 44 -2.24 18.87 6.17
CA GLU A 44 -1.96 19.49 7.47
C GLU A 44 -1.05 18.60 8.33
N PHE A 45 -1.28 17.28 8.34
CA PHE A 45 -0.37 16.32 8.97
C PHE A 45 1.05 16.38 8.38
N GLY A 46 1.18 16.65 7.08
CA GLY A 46 2.48 16.90 6.46
C GLY A 46 3.31 17.99 7.15
N VAL A 47 2.68 18.92 7.88
CA VAL A 47 3.35 20.02 8.58
C VAL A 47 3.49 19.76 10.08
N THR A 48 2.56 19.03 10.69
CA THR A 48 2.48 18.85 12.14
C THR A 48 3.10 17.55 12.64
N VAL A 49 3.27 16.54 11.77
CA VAL A 49 3.83 15.24 12.18
C VAL A 49 5.27 15.40 12.65
N GLU A 50 5.58 14.77 13.79
CA GLU A 50 6.92 14.76 14.37
C GLU A 50 7.94 14.16 13.38
N PRO A 51 9.10 14.81 13.16
CA PRO A 51 10.10 14.34 12.20
C PRO A 51 10.56 12.89 12.42
N VAL A 52 10.56 12.43 13.68
CA VAL A 52 10.92 11.05 14.05
C VAL A 52 9.95 10.04 13.42
N ARG A 53 8.65 10.35 13.37
CA ARG A 53 7.63 9.47 12.78
C ARG A 53 7.78 9.38 11.28
N LEU A 54 8.08 10.50 10.61
CA LEU A 54 8.41 10.52 9.18
C LEU A 54 9.63 9.64 8.88
N ILE A 55 10.71 9.78 9.65
CA ILE A 55 11.93 8.98 9.47
C ILE A 55 11.64 7.49 9.68
N ILE A 56 10.89 7.13 10.72
CA ILE A 56 10.51 5.74 10.99
C ILE A 56 9.66 5.20 9.83
N THR A 57 8.68 5.95 9.34
CA THR A 57 7.84 5.54 8.20
C THR A 57 8.64 5.37 6.92
N LEU A 58 9.58 6.26 6.64
CA LEU A 58 10.49 6.11 5.50
C LEU A 58 11.34 4.84 5.65
N ILE A 59 11.90 4.57 6.83
CA ILE A 59 12.69 3.35 7.08
C ILE A 59 11.82 2.10 6.93
N LEU A 60 10.61 2.08 7.48
CA LEU A 60 9.68 0.95 7.42
C LEU A 60 9.07 0.76 6.01
N SER A 61 9.00 1.81 5.21
CA SER A 61 8.55 1.73 3.82
C SER A 61 9.50 0.89 2.97
N LEU A 62 10.81 0.99 3.21
CA LEU A 62 11.81 0.33 2.37
C LEU A 62 11.65 -1.20 2.36
N PRO A 63 11.54 -1.91 3.51
CA PRO A 63 11.23 -3.34 3.52
C PRO A 63 9.95 -3.71 2.78
N ILE A 64 8.89 -2.89 2.87
CA ILE A 64 7.62 -3.13 2.18
C ILE A 64 7.80 -2.99 0.66
N LEU A 65 8.48 -1.93 0.21
CA LEU A 65 8.73 -1.66 -1.20
C LEU A 65 9.71 -2.68 -1.81
N VAL A 66 10.77 -3.05 -1.09
CA VAL A 66 11.71 -4.09 -1.50
C VAL A 66 11.02 -5.45 -1.52
N GLY A 67 10.19 -5.76 -0.51
CA GLY A 67 9.38 -6.97 -0.50
C GLY A 67 8.43 -7.01 -1.70
N LEU A 68 7.75 -5.91 -1.99
CA LEU A 68 6.89 -5.77 -3.17
C LEU A 68 7.65 -6.03 -4.45
N SER A 69 8.82 -5.41 -4.61
CA SER A 69 9.67 -5.64 -5.77
C SER A 69 10.12 -7.10 -5.87
N PHE A 70 10.47 -7.71 -4.74
CA PHE A 70 10.94 -9.10 -4.68
C PHE A 70 9.83 -10.10 -5.05
N TYR A 71 8.63 -9.94 -4.50
CA TYR A 71 7.50 -10.83 -4.76
C TYR A 71 6.79 -10.52 -6.10
N ALA A 72 6.99 -9.32 -6.67
CA ALA A 72 6.48 -8.95 -7.99
C ALA A 72 7.47 -9.17 -9.15
N GLY A 73 8.78 -9.25 -8.85
CA GLY A 73 9.86 -9.31 -9.84
C GLY A 73 10.22 -10.75 -10.23
N PHE A 74 9.64 -11.22 -11.32
CA PHE A 74 9.86 -12.56 -11.90
C PHE A 74 11.12 -12.63 -12.78
N GLU A 75 12.32 -12.44 -12.23
CA GLU A 75 13.56 -12.65 -13.00
C GLU A 75 14.54 -13.63 -12.32
N PRO A 76 15.12 -14.60 -13.07
CA PRO A 76 15.98 -15.65 -12.53
C PRO A 76 17.37 -15.15 -12.05
N THR A 77 17.74 -13.91 -12.35
CA THR A 77 18.98 -13.27 -11.84
C THR A 77 18.65 -12.39 -10.65
N PHE A 78 18.56 -13.04 -9.49
CA PHE A 78 18.30 -12.42 -8.20
C PHE A 78 19.44 -11.48 -7.79
N SER A 79 19.13 -10.20 -7.55
CA SER A 79 19.98 -9.34 -6.74
C SER A 79 19.13 -8.45 -5.81
N LEU A 80 19.53 -8.36 -4.54
CA LEU A 80 18.91 -7.43 -3.57
C LEU A 80 19.09 -5.97 -3.99
N LEU A 81 20.14 -5.70 -4.76
CA LEU A 81 20.45 -4.37 -5.27
C LEU A 81 19.40 -3.93 -6.31
N ASP A 82 18.98 -4.82 -7.21
CA ASP A 82 17.96 -4.49 -8.22
C ASP A 82 16.61 -4.17 -7.57
N ASN A 83 16.20 -4.96 -6.57
CA ASN A 83 14.96 -4.68 -5.82
C ASN A 83 15.01 -3.37 -5.03
N LEU A 84 16.19 -3.04 -4.51
CA LEU A 84 16.41 -1.77 -3.82
C LEU A 84 16.35 -0.60 -4.81
N LEU A 85 16.95 -0.74 -6.00
CA LEU A 85 16.88 0.26 -7.06
C LEU A 85 15.44 0.46 -7.56
N ASP A 86 14.68 -0.63 -7.75
CA ASP A 86 13.26 -0.58 -8.13
C ASP A 86 12.44 0.16 -7.07
N ALA A 87 12.67 -0.11 -5.78
CA ALA A 87 12.01 0.59 -4.68
C ALA A 87 12.34 2.09 -4.67
N PHE A 88 13.61 2.47 -4.87
CA PHE A 88 14.01 3.87 -4.95
C PHE A 88 13.46 4.57 -6.20
N ALA A 89 13.43 3.88 -7.34
CA ALA A 89 12.86 4.40 -8.58
C ALA A 89 11.36 4.68 -8.38
N ALA A 90 10.61 3.71 -7.85
CA ALA A 90 9.20 3.89 -7.54
C ALA A 90 8.98 5.05 -6.56
N PHE A 91 9.75 5.12 -5.48
CA PHE A 91 9.67 6.22 -4.52
C PHE A 91 9.93 7.59 -5.19
N PHE A 92 10.94 7.69 -6.05
CA PHE A 92 11.24 8.91 -6.79
C PHE A 92 10.09 9.32 -7.72
N VAL A 93 9.55 8.37 -8.48
CA VAL A 93 8.40 8.61 -9.36
C VAL A 93 7.19 9.08 -8.55
N SER A 94 6.96 8.48 -7.38
CA SER A 94 5.89 8.88 -6.47
C SER A 94 6.06 10.29 -5.93
N VAL A 95 7.27 10.67 -5.49
CA VAL A 95 7.57 12.05 -5.05
C VAL A 95 7.28 13.05 -6.17
N VAL A 96 7.76 12.79 -7.39
CA VAL A 96 7.54 13.68 -8.54
C VAL A 96 6.06 13.77 -8.89
N THR A 97 5.36 12.63 -8.90
CA THR A 97 3.92 12.57 -9.22
C THR A 97 3.09 13.30 -8.17
N CYS A 98 3.34 13.06 -6.88
CA CYS A 98 2.67 13.74 -5.79
C CYS A 98 2.95 15.25 -5.80
N ALA A 99 4.20 15.67 -6.06
CA ALA A 99 4.52 17.09 -6.19
C ALA A 99 3.77 17.73 -7.36
N ALA A 100 3.70 17.08 -8.51
CA ALA A 100 2.94 17.56 -9.66
C ALA A 100 1.44 17.69 -9.34
N VAL A 101 0.85 16.68 -8.69
CA VAL A 101 -0.56 16.73 -8.29
C VAL A 101 -0.83 17.85 -7.28
N LEU A 102 -0.01 17.98 -6.23
CA LEU A 102 -0.19 19.03 -5.24
C LEU A 102 0.02 20.44 -5.83
N LEU A 103 0.91 20.60 -6.82
CA LEU A 103 1.03 21.84 -7.61
C LEU A 103 -0.27 22.14 -8.38
N LEU A 104 -0.86 21.12 -9.03
CA LEU A 104 -2.12 21.26 -9.78
C LEU A 104 -3.31 21.58 -8.87
N LEU A 105 -3.33 21.02 -7.66
CA LEU A 105 -4.34 21.31 -6.63
C LEU A 105 -4.15 22.69 -5.98
N GLY A 106 -3.05 23.38 -6.26
CA GLY A 106 -2.73 24.69 -5.69
C GLY A 106 -2.19 24.65 -4.26
N GLU A 107 -1.84 23.45 -3.78
CA GLU A 107 -1.35 23.23 -2.41
C GLU A 107 0.16 23.44 -2.26
N LEU A 108 0.88 23.45 -3.39
CA LEU A 108 2.26 23.89 -3.53
C LEU A 108 2.30 25.16 -4.38
N GLY A 109 2.90 26.23 -3.84
CA GLY A 109 3.06 27.52 -4.52
C GLY A 109 4.45 28.11 -4.30
N ALA A 110 4.72 29.27 -4.91
CA ALA A 110 6.01 29.96 -4.79
C ALA A 110 6.30 30.45 -3.35
N GLU A 111 5.24 30.70 -2.59
CA GLU A 111 5.30 31.10 -1.18
C GLU A 111 5.42 29.92 -0.19
N THR A 112 5.27 28.67 -0.65
CA THR A 112 5.32 27.51 0.24
C THR A 112 6.76 27.25 0.68
N SER A 113 7.01 27.28 2.00
CA SER A 113 8.35 27.01 2.54
C SER A 113 8.80 25.56 2.25
N LEU A 114 10.10 25.37 2.00
CA LEU A 114 10.66 24.04 1.68
C LEU A 114 10.34 22.97 2.73
N ASN A 115 10.30 23.35 4.01
CA ASN A 115 9.97 22.41 5.09
C ASN A 115 8.55 21.85 4.96
N VAL A 116 7.59 22.71 4.57
CA VAL A 116 6.20 22.31 4.32
C VAL A 116 6.10 21.40 3.10
N ILE A 117 6.85 21.70 2.03
CA ILE A 117 6.89 20.87 0.82
C ILE A 117 7.43 19.47 1.16
N VAL A 118 8.57 19.39 1.83
CA VAL A 118 9.20 18.12 2.22
C VAL A 118 8.29 17.31 3.12
N GLY A 119 7.66 17.95 4.10
CA GLY A 119 6.72 17.31 5.02
C GLY A 119 5.53 16.70 4.29
N LYS A 120 4.82 17.47 3.46
CA LYS A 120 3.69 16.95 2.65
C LYS A 120 4.11 15.79 1.78
N LEU A 121 5.22 15.93 1.04
CA LEU A 121 5.71 14.88 0.15
C LEU A 121 6.13 13.62 0.92
N ALA A 122 6.75 13.74 2.09
CA ALA A 122 7.15 12.59 2.89
C ALA A 122 5.96 11.72 3.30
N VAL A 123 4.83 12.33 3.64
CA VAL A 123 3.62 11.61 4.08
C VAL A 123 2.92 10.94 2.90
N VAL A 124 2.75 11.62 1.75
CA VAL A 124 2.00 11.07 0.61
C VAL A 124 2.82 10.12 -0.28
N SER A 125 4.15 10.26 -0.31
CA SER A 125 4.99 9.50 -1.25
C SER A 125 5.10 8.02 -0.89
N PHE A 126 4.97 7.64 0.38
CA PHE A 126 4.99 6.24 0.80
C PHE A 126 3.81 5.42 0.21
N PRO A 127 2.54 5.79 0.47
CA PRO A 127 1.41 5.09 -0.16
C PRO A 127 1.46 5.17 -1.69
N ALA A 128 1.90 6.30 -2.25
CA ALA A 128 2.11 6.44 -3.69
C ALA A 128 3.15 5.44 -4.23
N ALA A 129 4.24 5.17 -3.50
CA ALA A 129 5.30 4.25 -3.94
C ALA A 129 4.82 2.81 -4.01
N ILE A 130 3.94 2.41 -3.08
CA ILE A 130 3.27 1.11 -3.12
C ILE A 130 2.47 0.97 -4.43
N GLY A 131 1.66 1.99 -4.76
CA GLY A 131 0.87 2.00 -5.99
C GLY A 131 1.71 2.00 -7.26
N ALA A 132 2.83 2.75 -7.26
CA ALA A 132 3.75 2.81 -8.38
C ALA A 132 4.36 1.45 -8.71
N LEU A 133 4.89 0.74 -7.70
CA LEU A 133 5.45 -0.61 -7.89
C LEU A 133 4.39 -1.59 -8.40
N LEU A 134 3.19 -1.54 -7.81
CA LEU A 134 2.13 -2.47 -8.16
C LEU A 134 1.65 -2.28 -9.60
N ALA A 135 1.43 -1.02 -10.03
CA ALA A 135 1.00 -0.73 -11.38
C ALA A 135 2.09 -1.04 -12.42
N ASP A 136 3.35 -0.68 -12.15
CA ASP A 136 4.43 -0.97 -13.08
C ASP A 136 4.55 -2.47 -13.32
N LYS A 137 4.52 -3.30 -12.26
CA LYS A 137 4.65 -4.75 -12.40
C LYS A 137 3.40 -5.39 -13.03
N GLN A 138 2.19 -4.96 -12.69
CA GLN A 138 0.94 -5.52 -13.25
C GLN A 138 0.74 -5.18 -14.74
N PHE A 139 1.13 -3.99 -15.18
CA PHE A 139 0.89 -3.54 -16.56
C PHE A 139 2.09 -3.75 -17.49
N ASN A 140 3.26 -4.16 -16.97
CA ASN A 140 4.44 -4.45 -17.76
C ASN A 140 4.54 -5.92 -18.22
N ASP A 141 3.60 -6.79 -17.78
CA ASP A 141 3.49 -8.15 -18.31
C ASP A 141 3.30 -8.13 -19.83
N ARG A 142 4.16 -8.89 -20.52
CA ARG A 142 4.05 -9.08 -21.97
C ARG A 142 2.87 -10.03 -22.22
N PRO A 143 2.03 -9.80 -23.23
CA PRO A 143 0.82 -10.59 -23.48
C PRO A 143 1.05 -12.09 -23.73
N ASP A 144 2.30 -12.53 -23.94
CA ASP A 144 2.68 -13.92 -24.20
C ASP A 144 3.27 -14.66 -22.97
N GLU A 145 3.52 -13.97 -21.86
CA GLU A 145 3.91 -14.61 -20.59
C GLU A 145 2.67 -14.67 -19.70
N GLN A 146 2.29 -15.89 -19.26
CA GLN A 146 1.21 -16.04 -18.29
C GLN A 146 1.52 -15.15 -17.08
N PRO A 147 0.56 -14.35 -16.57
CA PRO A 147 0.75 -13.54 -15.38
C PRO A 147 0.96 -14.47 -14.20
N ARG A 148 2.20 -14.84 -13.94
CA ARG A 148 2.58 -15.64 -12.77
C ARG A 148 2.80 -14.69 -11.63
N THR A 149 1.77 -14.01 -11.14
CA THR A 149 1.91 -13.20 -9.92
C THR A 149 2.08 -14.12 -8.70
N SER A 150 3.32 -14.57 -8.43
CA SER A 150 3.72 -15.17 -7.15
C SER A 150 3.78 -14.16 -5.99
N LEU A 151 3.18 -12.98 -6.15
CA LEU A 151 3.01 -11.96 -5.11
C LEU A 151 2.52 -12.57 -3.78
N SER A 152 1.74 -13.65 -3.86
CA SER A 152 1.24 -14.39 -2.70
C SER A 152 1.84 -15.78 -2.46
N ALA A 153 2.96 -16.14 -3.08
CA ALA A 153 3.60 -17.43 -2.84
C ALA A 153 4.09 -17.50 -1.38
N GLY A 154 3.75 -18.60 -0.71
CA GLY A 154 4.11 -18.84 0.69
C GLY A 154 3.35 -17.99 1.71
N PHE A 155 3.74 -18.14 2.98
CA PHE A 155 3.08 -17.42 4.08
C PHE A 155 3.43 -15.93 4.11
N MET A 156 4.69 -15.57 3.83
CA MET A 156 5.16 -14.18 3.85
C MET A 156 4.60 -13.34 2.70
N GLY A 157 4.54 -13.87 1.47
CA GLY A 157 3.91 -13.19 0.33
C GLY A 157 2.43 -12.91 0.60
N ARG A 158 1.69 -13.87 1.18
CA ARG A 158 0.30 -13.66 1.62
C ARG A 158 0.16 -12.50 2.61
N LEU A 159 0.99 -12.47 3.66
CA LEU A 159 0.96 -11.37 4.63
C LEU A 159 1.35 -10.03 4.01
N LEU A 160 2.30 -10.02 3.06
CA LEU A 160 2.69 -8.79 2.34
C LEU A 160 1.52 -8.24 1.51
N VAL A 161 0.86 -9.07 0.69
CA VAL A 161 -0.32 -8.68 -0.10
C VAL A 161 -1.44 -8.17 0.81
N MET A 162 -1.70 -8.87 1.91
CA MET A 162 -2.67 -8.41 2.91
C MET A 162 -2.27 -7.06 3.53
N SER A 163 -0.98 -6.84 3.82
CA SER A 163 -0.47 -5.58 4.36
C SER A 163 -0.70 -4.42 3.40
N ILE A 164 -0.47 -4.63 2.10
CA ILE A 164 -0.67 -3.61 1.06
C ILE A 164 -2.14 -3.19 1.01
N GLY A 165 -3.05 -4.17 0.95
CA GLY A 165 -4.48 -3.90 0.94
C GLY A 165 -4.96 -3.21 2.22
N ALA A 166 -4.50 -3.69 3.38
CA ALA A 166 -4.82 -3.10 4.67
C ALA A 166 -4.32 -1.66 4.77
N LEU A 167 -3.06 -1.39 4.41
CA LEU A 167 -2.47 -0.06 4.40
C LEU A 167 -3.16 0.86 3.40
N PHE A 168 -3.55 0.37 2.22
CA PHE A 168 -4.27 1.18 1.24
C PHE A 168 -5.57 1.74 1.82
N LEU A 169 -6.39 0.91 2.46
CA LEU A 169 -7.63 1.38 3.08
C LEU A 169 -7.35 2.20 4.35
N ALA A 170 -6.46 1.72 5.21
CA ALA A 170 -6.16 2.38 6.48
C ALA A 170 -5.56 3.78 6.29
N LEU A 171 -4.59 3.95 5.38
CA LEU A 171 -3.95 5.24 5.15
C LEU A 171 -4.94 6.26 4.56
N ASN A 172 -5.89 5.86 3.73
CA ASN A 172 -6.87 6.78 3.15
C ASN A 172 -7.95 7.23 4.15
N ILE A 173 -8.10 6.54 5.28
CA ILE A 173 -9.18 6.76 6.24
C ILE A 173 -8.66 7.27 7.59
N ALA A 174 -7.51 6.79 8.07
CA ALA A 174 -6.93 7.16 9.35
C ALA A 174 -6.64 8.66 9.56
N PRO A 175 -6.22 9.46 8.55
CA PRO A 175 -6.00 10.87 8.79
C PRO A 175 -7.31 11.65 8.99
N THR A 176 -8.49 11.05 8.80
CA THR A 176 -9.75 11.78 8.89
C THR A 176 -10.35 11.74 10.30
N ASP A 177 -11.07 12.80 10.66
CA ASP A 177 -11.67 12.96 11.99
C ASP A 177 -12.85 12.01 12.24
N GLU A 178 -13.43 11.44 11.19
CA GLU A 178 -14.54 10.51 11.32
C GLU A 178 -14.17 9.27 12.15
N ILE A 179 -12.91 8.84 12.15
CA ILE A 179 -12.51 7.62 12.86
C ILE A 179 -12.58 7.81 14.38
N GLU A 180 -12.09 8.93 14.89
CA GLU A 180 -12.24 9.28 16.31
C GLU A 180 -13.71 9.51 16.67
N LEU A 181 -14.45 10.22 15.80
CA LEU A 181 -15.87 10.47 16.05
C LEU A 181 -16.71 9.19 16.08
N ILE A 182 -16.37 8.20 15.24
CA ILE A 182 -17.01 6.88 15.27
C ILE A 182 -16.62 6.15 16.55
N ALA A 183 -15.34 6.14 16.93
CA ALA A 183 -14.87 5.47 18.14
C ALA A 183 -15.63 5.96 19.38
N VAL A 184 -15.71 7.28 19.59
CA VAL A 184 -16.45 7.88 20.72
C VAL A 184 -17.95 7.56 20.72
N LYS A 185 -18.53 7.27 19.55
CA LYS A 185 -19.95 6.90 19.42
C LYS A 185 -20.23 5.42 19.63
N LEU A 186 -19.21 4.56 19.58
CA LEU A 186 -19.39 3.13 19.78
C LEU A 186 -19.62 2.84 21.26
N ASN A 187 -20.54 1.91 21.52
CA ASN A 187 -20.54 1.24 22.82
C ASN A 187 -19.62 0.00 22.78
N PRO A 188 -19.20 -0.53 23.94
CA PRO A 188 -18.29 -1.68 23.98
C PRO A 188 -18.81 -2.92 23.22
N PHE A 189 -20.13 -3.14 23.21
CA PHE A 189 -20.73 -4.26 22.48
C PHE A 189 -20.63 -4.08 20.96
N GLN A 190 -20.81 -2.86 20.46
CA GLN A 190 -20.66 -2.54 19.04
C GLN A 190 -19.20 -2.63 18.61
N ALA A 191 -18.25 -2.22 19.45
CA ALA A 191 -16.82 -2.41 19.18
C ALA A 191 -16.45 -3.90 19.07
N ILE A 192 -16.90 -4.73 20.02
CA ILE A 192 -16.69 -6.19 19.96
C ILE A 192 -17.33 -6.78 18.70
N LEU A 193 -18.57 -6.39 18.39
CA LEU A 193 -19.29 -6.86 17.20
C LEU A 193 -18.56 -6.46 15.91
N LEU A 194 -18.08 -5.22 15.81
CA LEU A 194 -17.31 -4.73 14.67
C LEU A 194 -16.03 -5.52 14.47
N SER A 195 -15.32 -5.84 15.56
CA SER A 195 -14.12 -6.68 15.53
C SER A 195 -14.42 -8.11 15.09
N LEU A 196 -15.52 -8.70 15.57
CA LEU A 196 -15.93 -10.04 15.14
C LEU A 196 -16.37 -10.09 13.67
N VAL A 197 -17.12 -9.08 13.22
CA VAL A 197 -17.60 -8.98 11.84
C VAL A 197 -16.45 -8.75 10.86
N SER A 198 -15.52 -7.85 11.18
CA SER A 198 -14.32 -7.63 10.34
C SER A 198 -13.44 -8.88 10.23
N PHE A 199 -13.21 -9.57 11.35
CA PHE A 199 -12.52 -10.87 11.36
C PHE A 199 -13.25 -11.92 10.51
N LEU A 200 -14.58 -12.03 10.68
CA LEU A 200 -15.39 -12.99 9.94
C LEU A 200 -15.34 -12.72 8.44
N ILE A 201 -15.49 -11.46 8.02
CA ILE A 201 -15.39 -11.07 6.60
C ILE A 201 -14.05 -11.52 6.03
N LEU A 202 -12.95 -11.26 6.74
CA LEU A 202 -11.61 -11.68 6.29
C LEU A 202 -11.51 -13.20 6.12
N VAL A 203 -11.97 -13.98 7.10
CA VAL A 203 -11.96 -15.45 7.03
C VAL A 203 -12.82 -15.96 5.88
N LEU A 204 -13.99 -15.35 5.65
CA LEU A 204 -14.88 -15.72 4.55
C LEU A 204 -14.25 -15.40 3.19
N THR A 205 -13.58 -14.26 3.05
CA THR A 205 -12.86 -13.91 1.81
C THR A 205 -11.73 -14.89 1.54
N LEU A 206 -10.93 -15.24 2.56
CA LEU A 206 -9.87 -16.24 2.40
C LEU A 206 -10.43 -17.61 1.99
N ARG A 207 -11.56 -18.03 2.57
CA ARG A 207 -12.25 -19.27 2.16
C ARG A 207 -12.79 -19.21 0.74
N ALA A 208 -13.30 -18.06 0.30
CA ALA A 208 -13.84 -17.92 -1.05
C ALA A 208 -12.73 -18.06 -2.10
N ILE A 209 -11.56 -17.45 -1.84
CA ILE A 209 -10.38 -17.58 -2.70
C ILE A 209 -9.89 -19.02 -2.77
N ASP A 210 -9.73 -19.67 -1.62
CA ASP A 210 -9.24 -21.06 -1.55
C ASP A 210 -10.28 -22.07 -2.09
N ALA A 211 -11.54 -21.66 -2.31
CA ALA A 211 -12.57 -22.50 -2.94
C ALA A 211 -12.54 -22.45 -4.48
N GLU A 212 -11.90 -21.44 -5.06
CA GLU A 212 -11.71 -21.32 -6.51
C GLU A 212 -10.47 -22.08 -7.00
N SER A 213 -9.54 -22.43 -6.11
CA SER A 213 -8.40 -23.30 -6.42
C SER A 213 -8.83 -24.77 -6.53
N ASP A 214 -8.29 -25.50 -7.52
CA ASP A 214 -8.52 -26.94 -7.76
C ASP A 214 -7.90 -27.87 -6.69
N ASP A 215 -7.44 -27.30 -5.57
CA ASP A 215 -6.76 -28.01 -4.47
C ASP A 215 -7.73 -28.73 -3.52
N ALA A 216 -7.16 -29.65 -2.74
CA ALA A 216 -7.90 -30.39 -1.72
C ALA A 216 -8.56 -29.43 -0.70
N PRO A 217 -9.79 -29.74 -0.21
CA PRO A 217 -10.51 -28.85 0.70
C PRO A 217 -9.70 -28.53 1.96
N ILE A 218 -9.35 -27.25 2.14
CA ILE A 218 -8.61 -26.78 3.31
C ILE A 218 -9.55 -26.77 4.54
N PRO A 219 -9.15 -27.33 5.69
CA PRO A 219 -10.02 -27.38 6.87
C PRO A 219 -10.31 -25.98 7.43
N LEU A 220 -11.49 -25.80 8.04
CA LEU A 220 -11.91 -24.52 8.64
C LEU A 220 -10.90 -24.00 9.67
N VAL A 221 -10.30 -24.88 10.46
CA VAL A 221 -9.28 -24.52 11.47
C VAL A 221 -8.09 -23.79 10.83
N ARG A 222 -7.65 -24.21 9.64
CA ARG A 222 -6.53 -23.56 8.94
C ARG A 222 -6.93 -22.19 8.40
N HIS A 223 -8.15 -22.01 7.91
CA HIS A 223 -8.67 -20.70 7.51
C HIS A 223 -8.79 -19.75 8.70
N VAL A 224 -9.28 -20.24 9.84
CA VAL A 224 -9.35 -19.45 11.07
C VAL A 224 -7.95 -19.05 11.53
N ALA A 225 -6.97 -19.96 11.51
CA ALA A 225 -5.58 -19.64 11.85
C ALA A 225 -4.96 -18.60 10.91
N ARG A 226 -5.17 -18.74 9.59
CA ARG A 226 -4.76 -17.74 8.57
C ARG A 226 -5.46 -16.40 8.83
N GLY A 227 -6.74 -16.42 9.15
CA GLY A 227 -7.53 -15.23 9.50
C GLY A 227 -7.05 -14.55 10.76
N ILE A 228 -6.63 -15.29 11.79
CA ILE A 228 -6.06 -14.71 13.03
C ILE A 228 -4.76 -13.97 12.72
N ALA A 229 -3.86 -14.59 11.94
CA ALA A 229 -2.63 -13.93 11.51
C ALA A 229 -2.91 -12.67 10.68
N GLY A 230 -3.83 -12.77 9.71
CA GLY A 230 -4.21 -11.66 8.85
C GLY A 230 -4.92 -10.51 9.57
N TYR A 231 -5.83 -10.82 10.49
CA TYR A 231 -6.55 -9.81 11.25
C TYR A 231 -5.67 -9.17 12.33
N GLY A 232 -4.81 -9.97 12.97
CA GLY A 232 -3.76 -9.44 13.86
C GLY A 232 -2.84 -8.45 13.13
N LEU A 233 -2.45 -8.76 11.89
CA LEU A 233 -1.74 -7.83 11.03
C LEU A 233 -2.56 -6.55 10.75
N CYS A 234 -3.86 -6.66 10.46
CA CYS A 234 -4.72 -5.48 10.24
C CYS A 234 -4.79 -4.58 11.49
N LEU A 235 -4.91 -5.16 12.69
CA LEU A 235 -4.88 -4.42 13.95
C LEU A 235 -3.53 -3.72 14.18
N LEU A 236 -2.43 -4.43 13.94
CA LEU A 236 -1.07 -3.88 14.09
C LEU A 236 -0.82 -2.71 13.12
N LEU A 237 -1.20 -2.87 11.85
CA LEU A 237 -1.07 -1.81 10.85
C LEU A 237 -1.97 -0.63 11.16
N SER A 238 -3.20 -0.87 11.62
CA SER A 238 -4.12 0.20 12.05
C SER A 238 -3.55 0.99 13.22
N LEU A 239 -3.02 0.31 14.24
CA LEU A 239 -2.34 0.95 15.36
C LEU A 239 -1.12 1.77 14.91
N TYR A 240 -0.29 1.20 14.02
CA TYR A 240 0.87 1.91 13.48
C TYR A 240 0.47 3.17 12.70
N VAL A 241 -0.57 3.08 11.86
CA VAL A 241 -1.04 4.23 11.07
C VAL A 241 -1.63 5.31 11.98
N LEU A 242 -2.41 4.94 13.00
CA LEU A 242 -2.93 5.90 13.99
C LEU A 242 -1.80 6.58 14.76
N TRP A 243 -0.79 5.81 15.18
CA TRP A 243 0.40 6.34 15.83
C TRP A 243 1.17 7.30 14.92
N PHE A 244 1.31 6.96 13.63
CA PHE A 244 2.00 7.81 12.65
C PHE A 244 1.33 9.18 12.53
N PHE A 245 0.00 9.22 12.48
CA PHE A 245 -0.78 10.46 12.44
C PHE A 245 -1.00 11.11 13.82
N GLY A 246 -0.42 10.59 14.90
CA GLY A 246 -0.57 11.17 16.24
C GLY A 246 -1.95 11.03 16.88
N ARG A 247 -2.79 10.18 16.30
CA ARG A 247 -4.12 9.83 16.82
C ARG A 247 -4.06 9.02 18.13
N THR A 248 -2.85 8.67 18.60
CA THR A 248 -2.62 7.95 19.87
C THR A 248 -1.99 8.82 20.96
N ASP A 249 -1.72 10.09 20.68
CA ASP A 249 -0.96 10.97 21.58
C ASP A 249 -1.87 11.56 22.66
N GLY A 250 -1.56 11.30 23.93
CA GLY A 250 -2.34 11.83 25.06
C GLY A 250 -3.74 11.22 25.22
N THR A 251 -4.10 10.24 24.40
CA THR A 251 -5.39 9.53 24.41
C THR A 251 -5.39 8.37 25.40
N ALA A 252 -6.54 8.06 26.00
CA ALA A 252 -6.68 6.92 26.90
C ALA A 252 -6.55 5.59 26.14
N PHE A 253 -6.07 4.54 26.82
CA PHE A 253 -5.88 3.21 26.20
C PHE A 253 -7.18 2.64 25.61
N GLU A 254 -8.32 2.86 26.27
CA GLU A 254 -9.64 2.40 25.82
C GLU A 254 -10.04 3.08 24.50
N GLU A 255 -9.85 4.39 24.41
CA GLU A 255 -10.13 5.18 23.21
C GLU A 255 -9.21 4.79 22.03
N VAL A 256 -7.92 4.55 22.31
CA VAL A 256 -6.98 4.02 21.30
C VAL A 256 -7.46 2.65 20.80
N LEU A 257 -7.89 1.77 21.70
CA LEU A 257 -8.34 0.44 21.34
C LEU A 257 -9.60 0.50 20.44
N GLU A 258 -10.57 1.36 20.79
CA GLU A 258 -11.77 1.56 19.99
C GLU A 258 -11.45 2.13 18.61
N THR A 259 -10.56 3.13 18.55
CA THR A 259 -10.10 3.74 17.29
C THR A 259 -9.37 2.73 16.40
N VAL A 260 -8.54 1.87 17.00
CA VAL A 260 -7.88 0.75 16.30
C VAL A 260 -8.90 -0.24 15.75
N ILE A 261 -9.94 -0.60 16.52
CA ILE A 261 -11.00 -1.52 16.07
C ILE A 261 -11.78 -0.91 14.90
N VAL A 262 -12.12 0.39 14.97
CA VAL A 262 -12.81 1.10 13.88
C VAL A 262 -11.98 1.06 12.61
N LEU A 263 -10.69 1.36 12.69
CA LEU A 263 -9.79 1.37 11.53
C LEU A 263 -9.45 -0.05 11.02
N ALA A 264 -9.42 -1.05 11.89
CA ALA A 264 -9.15 -2.43 11.51
C ALA A 264 -10.25 -3.03 10.63
N PHE A 265 -11.48 -2.51 10.70
CA PHE A 265 -12.57 -2.94 9.81
C PHE A 265 -12.29 -2.67 8.33
N PRO A 266 -12.07 -1.41 7.87
CA PRO A 266 -11.68 -1.16 6.49
C PRO A 266 -10.31 -1.77 6.14
N ALA A 267 -9.37 -1.86 7.09
CA ALA A 267 -8.10 -2.55 6.86
C ALA A 267 -8.28 -4.05 6.53
N ALA A 268 -9.18 -4.76 7.23
CA ALA A 268 -9.51 -6.15 6.96
C ALA A 268 -10.18 -6.33 5.59
N LEU A 269 -11.05 -5.41 5.20
CA LEU A 269 -11.63 -5.37 3.85
C LEU A 269 -10.54 -5.19 2.78
N GLY A 270 -9.63 -4.24 3.00
CA GLY A 270 -8.49 -4.01 2.12
C GLY A 270 -7.59 -5.25 1.98
N ALA A 271 -7.25 -5.90 3.09
CA ALA A 271 -6.46 -7.13 3.10
C ALA A 271 -7.13 -8.26 2.29
N GLY A 272 -8.44 -8.45 2.46
CA GLY A 272 -9.22 -9.41 1.69
C GLY A 272 -9.27 -9.07 0.20
N ALA A 273 -9.51 -7.80 -0.14
CA ALA A 273 -9.57 -7.31 -1.52
C ALA A 273 -8.23 -7.49 -2.25
N ALA A 274 -7.11 -7.16 -1.60
CA ALA A 274 -5.78 -7.38 -2.17
C ALA A 274 -5.51 -8.87 -2.43
N ARG A 275 -6.00 -9.77 -1.55
CA ARG A 275 -5.92 -11.22 -1.79
C ARG A 275 -6.80 -11.69 -2.95
N LEU A 276 -7.95 -11.06 -3.20
CA LEU A 276 -8.78 -11.37 -4.38
C LEU A 276 -8.11 -10.91 -5.69
N ILE A 277 -7.48 -9.74 -5.68
CA ILE A 277 -6.90 -9.13 -6.88
C ILE A 277 -5.52 -9.72 -7.20
N PHE A 278 -4.66 -9.91 -6.19
CA PHE A 278 -3.25 -10.27 -6.36
C PHE A 278 -2.89 -11.67 -5.83
N GLY A 279 -3.86 -12.38 -5.23
CA GLY A 279 -3.60 -13.60 -4.47
C GLY A 279 -3.68 -14.91 -5.26
N GLN A 280 -3.80 -14.85 -6.59
CA GLN A 280 -3.77 -16.01 -7.48
C GLN A 280 -2.31 -16.39 -7.77
N GLY A 281 -1.71 -17.14 -6.86
CA GLY A 281 -0.44 -17.82 -7.08
C GLY A 281 -0.52 -19.22 -6.48
N ASP A 282 -0.19 -20.23 -7.28
CA ASP A 282 -0.33 -21.64 -6.93
C ASP A 282 0.40 -22.00 -5.63
N GLU A 283 -0.21 -22.87 -4.80
CA GLU A 283 0.38 -23.40 -3.57
C GLU A 283 1.48 -24.43 -3.92
N GLU A 284 2.75 -24.01 -4.02
CA GLU A 284 3.92 -24.91 -3.85
C GLU A 284 4.54 -24.79 -2.45
#